data_AF-A0A095XDH1-F1
#
_entry.id   AF-A0A095XDH1-F1
#
_cell.length_a   1.000
_cell.length_b   1.000
_cell.length_c   1.000
_cell.angle_alpha   90.00
_cell.angle_beta   90.00
_cell.angle_gamma   90.00
#
_symmetry.space_group_name_H-M   'P 1'
#
loop_
_entity.id
_entity.type
_entity.pdbx_description
1 polymer ?
#
loop_
_entity_poly.entity_id
_entity_poly.type
_entity_poly.pdbx_seq_one_letter_code
_entity_poly.pdbx_strand_id
1 'polypeptide(L)'
;MNKKFEIKYLERAIYILNKIYELSGYEAYLVGGAVRDFLLNRSTSDFDVAINVKSLIVFKARFFQEEFKFLRYEKYYKSIKFIDKKTGLKFEFTPMRKEFYGKTCEPRIIYTDKPEVDSRRRDFKINAIYMDRNEKILDFTNGISDLKNSRISFIGSPRKRILEDTKRIIRALKFRELLSFKFQKETYSEIFKNFYLIKNISNDYKYDELKTIILKQDDLVFNLLCEIGFINKRTYEREYKREYNFIKNYLEKYNIKYNVFISILIIKLEIEDIESFLKFIGFRNKQILNIKEIIKFYNSSEDYLEVCAYILNKYGADLLSDFYDVYNFIRIVWGVSSAESEKIDKIAKIIHNIERGLIPSSIREVDINGDDLMKIGIKGALIGKTLNEIFKLTLVEENNQKENLLKFADIIHNRIRR
;
A
#
# COMPACT_ATOMS: atom_id res chain seq x y z
N MET A 1 3.98 5.44 -26.02
CA MET A 1 2.83 4.58 -26.38
C MET A 1 2.22 5.11 -27.68
N ASN A 2 1.70 4.22 -28.52
CA ASN A 2 1.37 4.51 -29.92
C ASN A 2 0.03 5.26 -30.01
N LYS A 3 0.00 6.52 -30.49
CA LYS A 3 -1.22 7.37 -30.56
C LYS A 3 -2.40 6.69 -31.28
N LYS A 4 -2.09 5.85 -32.26
CA LYS A 4 -3.06 5.00 -32.99
C LYS A 4 -3.78 3.97 -32.11
N PHE A 5 -3.12 3.50 -31.05
CA PHE A 5 -3.68 2.53 -30.10
C PHE A 5 -4.67 3.18 -29.12
N GLU A 6 -4.38 4.41 -28.67
CA GLU A 6 -5.27 5.18 -27.80
C GLU A 6 -6.57 5.58 -28.51
N ILE A 7 -6.46 6.00 -29.78
CA ILE A 7 -7.61 6.29 -30.64
C ILE A 7 -8.53 5.06 -30.74
N LYS A 8 -7.95 3.86 -30.94
CA LYS A 8 -8.73 2.61 -31.03
C LYS A 8 -9.54 2.31 -29.76
N TYR A 9 -9.02 2.64 -28.58
CA TYR A 9 -9.74 2.43 -27.32
C TYR A 9 -10.89 3.42 -27.15
N LEU A 10 -10.68 4.69 -27.53
CA LEU A 10 -11.77 5.67 -27.54
C LEU A 10 -12.85 5.29 -28.55
N GLU A 11 -12.49 4.91 -29.78
CA GLU A 11 -13.43 4.45 -30.81
C GLU A 11 -14.30 3.29 -30.29
N ARG A 12 -13.69 2.33 -29.59
CA ARG A 12 -14.43 1.22 -28.97
C ARG A 12 -15.39 1.71 -27.88
N ALA A 13 -14.96 2.65 -27.04
CA ALA A 13 -15.79 3.23 -26.00
C ALA A 13 -16.98 4.02 -26.59
N ILE A 14 -16.76 4.79 -27.65
CA ILE A 14 -17.80 5.53 -28.39
C ILE A 14 -18.78 4.57 -29.08
N TYR A 15 -18.30 3.49 -29.70
CA TYR A 15 -19.16 2.42 -30.25
C TYR A 15 -20.12 1.89 -29.20
N ILE A 16 -19.66 1.68 -27.96
CA ILE A 16 -20.48 1.18 -26.86
C ILE A 16 -21.56 2.20 -26.48
N LEU A 17 -21.23 3.49 -26.43
CA LEU A 17 -22.23 4.54 -26.18
C LEU A 17 -23.31 4.56 -27.28
N ASN A 18 -22.91 4.47 -28.54
CA ASN A 18 -23.84 4.40 -29.67
C ASN A 18 -24.76 3.19 -29.57
N LYS A 19 -24.22 2.00 -29.23
CA LYS A 19 -25.04 0.79 -29.05
C LYS A 19 -26.03 0.88 -27.91
N ILE A 20 -25.64 1.49 -26.78
CA ILE A 20 -26.56 1.75 -25.67
C ILE A 20 -27.74 2.59 -26.16
N TYR A 21 -27.45 3.66 -26.89
CA TYR A 21 -28.47 4.55 -27.43
C TYR A 21 -29.39 3.84 -28.44
N GLU A 22 -28.83 3.14 -29.43
CA GLU A 22 -29.59 2.43 -30.48
C GLU A 22 -30.57 1.38 -29.89
N LEU A 23 -30.14 0.64 -28.87
CA LEU A 23 -30.93 -0.47 -28.33
C LEU A 23 -32.00 -0.05 -27.33
N SER A 24 -31.92 1.17 -26.79
CA SER A 24 -32.72 1.52 -25.60
C SER A 24 -33.20 2.97 -25.54
N GLY A 25 -32.66 3.86 -26.37
CA GLY A 25 -32.91 5.30 -26.31
C GLY A 25 -32.27 6.01 -25.12
N TYR A 26 -31.51 5.31 -24.28
CA TYR A 26 -30.84 5.89 -23.13
C TYR A 26 -29.56 6.63 -23.52
N GLU A 27 -29.35 7.79 -22.90
CA GLU A 27 -28.14 8.59 -23.01
C GLU A 27 -27.06 8.05 -22.07
N ALA A 28 -25.86 7.90 -22.62
CA ALA A 28 -24.69 7.41 -21.92
C ALA A 28 -23.47 8.29 -22.22
N TYR A 29 -22.61 8.45 -21.22
CA TYR A 29 -21.45 9.34 -21.28
C TYR A 29 -20.23 8.63 -20.74
N LEU A 30 -19.08 8.82 -21.39
CA LEU A 30 -17.79 8.56 -20.74
C LEU A 30 -17.56 9.63 -19.68
N VAL A 31 -17.03 9.23 -18.53
CA VAL A 31 -16.86 10.11 -17.36
C VAL A 31 -15.57 9.80 -16.60
N GLY A 32 -15.22 10.67 -15.64
CA GLY A 32 -14.19 10.34 -14.67
C GLY A 32 -12.78 10.38 -15.23
N GLY A 33 -11.96 9.42 -14.79
CA GLY A 33 -10.55 9.35 -15.17
C GLY A 33 -10.33 9.15 -16.67
N ALA A 34 -11.23 8.43 -17.34
CA ALA A 34 -11.08 8.13 -18.76
C ALA A 34 -11.11 9.38 -19.64
N VAL A 35 -12.07 10.29 -19.42
CA VAL A 35 -12.16 11.55 -20.17
C VAL A 35 -10.98 12.46 -19.84
N ARG A 36 -10.61 12.55 -18.56
CA ARG A 36 -9.45 13.33 -18.11
C ARG A 36 -8.16 12.85 -18.77
N ASP A 37 -7.90 11.55 -18.74
CA ASP A 37 -6.68 10.96 -19.26
C ASP A 37 -6.62 11.10 -20.78
N PHE A 38 -7.75 10.92 -21.48
CA PHE A 38 -7.85 11.22 -22.91
C PHE A 38 -7.48 12.69 -23.22
N LEU A 39 -8.04 13.65 -22.49
CA LEU A 39 -7.72 15.07 -22.67
C LEU A 39 -6.25 15.43 -22.34
N LEU A 40 -5.57 14.59 -21.56
CA LEU A 40 -4.14 14.71 -21.27
C LEU A 40 -3.24 13.91 -22.23
N ASN A 41 -3.79 13.29 -23.28
CA ASN A 41 -3.07 12.36 -24.17
C ASN A 41 -2.41 11.20 -23.39
N ARG A 42 -3.16 10.63 -22.44
CA ARG A 42 -2.77 9.45 -21.66
C ARG A 42 -3.70 8.29 -21.99
N SER A 43 -3.13 7.11 -22.17
CA SER A 43 -3.90 5.88 -22.34
C SER A 43 -4.67 5.51 -21.07
N THR A 44 -5.91 5.07 -21.23
CA THR A 44 -6.68 4.37 -20.18
C THR A 44 -7.20 3.03 -20.70
N SER A 45 -7.28 2.03 -19.83
CA SER A 45 -7.93 0.74 -20.10
C SER A 45 -9.19 0.49 -19.25
N ASP A 46 -9.50 1.41 -18.34
CA ASP A 46 -10.66 1.38 -17.47
C ASP A 46 -11.55 2.59 -17.81
N PHE A 47 -12.76 2.31 -18.30
CA PHE A 47 -13.74 3.30 -18.73
C PHE A 47 -14.93 3.31 -17.78
N ASP A 48 -15.19 4.47 -17.17
CA ASP A 48 -16.41 4.70 -16.42
C ASP A 48 -17.47 5.27 -17.38
N VAL A 49 -18.68 4.69 -17.35
CA VAL A 49 -19.80 5.09 -18.18
C VAL A 49 -20.98 5.48 -17.30
N ALA A 50 -21.45 6.72 -17.41
CA ALA A 50 -22.64 7.20 -16.72
C ALA A 50 -23.86 7.09 -17.66
N ILE A 51 -24.96 6.49 -17.19
CA ILE A 51 -26.17 6.25 -18.01
C ILE A 51 -27.40 6.86 -17.34
N ASN A 52 -28.30 7.49 -18.11
CA ASN A 52 -29.56 8.11 -17.64
C ASN A 52 -30.67 7.08 -17.29
N VAL A 53 -30.35 6.03 -16.55
CA VAL A 53 -31.27 4.93 -16.22
C VAL A 53 -31.50 4.79 -14.73
N LYS A 54 -32.65 4.23 -14.33
CA LYS A 54 -32.94 3.93 -12.91
C LYS A 54 -32.41 2.57 -12.47
N SER A 55 -32.16 1.65 -13.41
CA SER A 55 -31.68 0.30 -13.15
C SER A 55 -30.89 -0.22 -14.35
N LEU A 56 -29.75 -0.87 -14.09
CA LEU A 56 -28.93 -1.50 -15.13
C LEU A 56 -29.32 -2.95 -15.45
N ILE A 57 -30.38 -3.48 -14.81
CA ILE A 57 -30.75 -4.88 -14.94
C ILE A 57 -31.11 -5.27 -16.38
N VAL A 58 -31.76 -4.35 -17.12
CA VAL A 58 -32.14 -4.55 -18.53
C VAL A 58 -30.90 -4.69 -19.41
N PHE A 59 -29.86 -3.89 -19.16
CA PHE A 59 -28.60 -3.97 -19.91
C PHE A 59 -27.81 -5.24 -19.57
N LYS A 60 -27.85 -5.69 -18.31
CA LYS A 60 -27.21 -6.95 -17.88
C LYS A 60 -27.78 -8.18 -18.60
N ALA A 61 -29.07 -8.18 -18.90
CA ALA A 61 -29.75 -9.32 -19.52
C ALA A 61 -29.60 -9.37 -21.04
N ARG A 62 -29.49 -8.21 -21.72
CA ARG A 62 -29.51 -8.14 -23.19
C ARG A 62 -28.14 -7.76 -23.77
N PHE A 63 -27.65 -6.57 -23.42
CA PHE A 63 -26.50 -5.97 -24.10
C PHE A 63 -25.15 -6.52 -23.61
N PHE A 64 -25.03 -6.79 -22.31
CA PHE A 64 -23.74 -7.13 -21.72
C PHE A 64 -23.39 -8.63 -21.68
N GLN A 65 -24.21 -9.53 -22.23
CA GLN A 65 -23.89 -10.97 -22.24
C GLN A 65 -23.14 -11.40 -23.50
N GLU A 66 -23.47 -10.82 -24.65
CA GLU A 66 -22.88 -11.19 -25.95
C GLU A 66 -21.48 -10.60 -26.12
N GLU A 67 -21.34 -9.28 -26.05
CA GLU A 67 -20.06 -8.59 -26.27
C GLU A 67 -19.16 -8.53 -25.01
N PHE A 68 -19.74 -8.71 -23.82
CA PHE A 68 -19.05 -8.47 -22.56
C PHE A 68 -19.06 -9.71 -21.64
N LYS A 69 -18.01 -9.81 -20.82
CA LYS A 69 -17.94 -10.74 -19.70
C LYS A 69 -18.23 -9.99 -18.40
N PHE A 70 -19.26 -10.43 -17.67
CA PHE A 70 -19.58 -9.88 -16.36
C PHE A 70 -18.42 -10.09 -15.38
N LEU A 71 -18.03 -9.04 -14.66
CA LEU A 71 -17.05 -9.13 -13.58
C LEU A 71 -17.70 -9.05 -12.21
N ARG A 72 -18.39 -7.94 -11.94
CA ARG A 72 -18.97 -7.68 -10.62
C ARG A 72 -20.15 -6.73 -10.70
N TYR A 73 -21.02 -6.86 -9.70
CA TYR A 73 -22.06 -5.89 -9.39
C TYR A 73 -21.70 -5.21 -8.07
N GLU A 74 -21.58 -3.89 -8.09
CA GLU A 74 -21.41 -3.08 -6.88
C GLU A 74 -22.81 -2.69 -6.38
N LYS A 75 -23.13 -3.10 -5.15
CA LYS A 75 -24.51 -3.03 -4.62
C LYS A 75 -24.91 -1.61 -4.24
N TYR A 76 -23.98 -0.81 -3.71
CA TYR A 76 -24.29 0.50 -3.13
C TYR A 76 -24.68 1.53 -4.19
N TYR A 77 -23.84 1.66 -5.22
CA TYR A 77 -24.02 2.58 -6.33
C TYR A 77 -24.76 1.96 -7.50
N LYS A 78 -25.11 0.67 -7.39
CA LYS A 78 -25.73 -0.15 -8.42
C LYS A 78 -24.95 -0.08 -9.73
N SER A 79 -23.62 -0.05 -9.65
CA SER A 79 -22.75 -0.09 -10.82
C SER A 79 -22.50 -1.53 -11.25
N ILE A 80 -22.31 -1.75 -12.55
CA ILE A 80 -21.93 -3.05 -13.08
C ILE A 80 -20.62 -2.92 -13.84
N LYS A 81 -19.65 -3.77 -13.50
CA LYS A 81 -18.37 -3.84 -14.20
C LYS A 81 -18.30 -5.05 -15.12
N PHE A 82 -17.79 -4.82 -16.32
CA PHE A 82 -17.62 -5.80 -17.39
C PHE A 82 -16.23 -5.72 -18.02
N ILE A 83 -15.83 -6.80 -18.71
CA ILE A 83 -14.70 -6.81 -19.65
C ILE A 83 -15.26 -6.98 -21.06
N ASP A 84 -14.84 -6.13 -21.99
CA ASP A 84 -15.09 -6.31 -23.42
C ASP A 84 -14.31 -7.53 -23.92
N LYS A 85 -15.02 -8.55 -24.42
CA LYS A 85 -14.40 -9.80 -24.88
C LYS A 85 -13.45 -9.59 -26.06
N LYS A 86 -13.67 -8.55 -26.88
CA LYS A 86 -12.85 -8.28 -28.08
C LYS A 86 -11.53 -7.59 -27.77
N THR A 87 -11.50 -6.72 -26.77
CA THR A 87 -10.36 -5.82 -26.52
C THR A 87 -9.71 -6.03 -25.16
N GLY A 88 -10.39 -6.71 -24.22
CA GLY A 88 -9.94 -6.81 -22.83
C GLY A 88 -10.18 -5.54 -22.01
N LEU A 89 -10.74 -4.49 -22.60
CA LEU A 89 -11.05 -3.24 -21.91
C LEU A 89 -12.08 -3.43 -20.81
N LYS A 90 -11.93 -2.70 -19.71
CA LYS A 90 -12.84 -2.75 -18.57
C LYS A 90 -13.82 -1.58 -18.64
N PHE A 91 -15.10 -1.88 -18.51
CA PHE A 91 -16.16 -0.87 -18.48
C PHE A 91 -16.95 -0.97 -17.18
N GLU A 92 -17.12 0.15 -16.48
CA GLU A 92 -17.97 0.26 -15.31
C GLU A 92 -19.15 1.19 -15.61
N PHE A 93 -20.33 0.60 -15.75
CA PHE A 93 -21.57 1.32 -16.04
C PHE A 93 -22.25 1.69 -14.73
N THR A 94 -22.65 2.95 -14.62
CA THR A 94 -23.23 3.52 -13.42
C THR A 94 -24.45 4.39 -13.74
N PRO A 95 -25.60 4.19 -13.08
CA PRO A 95 -26.72 5.11 -13.17
C PRO A 95 -26.34 6.52 -12.73
N MET A 96 -26.71 7.52 -13.54
CA MET A 96 -26.60 8.93 -13.16
C MET A 96 -27.51 9.24 -11.97
N ARG A 97 -26.98 9.99 -11.01
CA ARG A 97 -27.67 10.23 -9.74
C ARG A 97 -27.23 11.50 -9.02
N LYS A 98 -28.12 11.96 -8.15
CA LYS A 98 -27.84 12.89 -7.05
C LYS A 98 -27.70 12.10 -5.76
N GLU A 99 -26.72 12.48 -4.95
CA GLU A 99 -26.44 11.89 -3.64
C GLU A 99 -26.74 12.90 -2.54
N PHE A 100 -27.38 12.43 -1.47
CA PHE A 100 -27.66 13.21 -0.27
C PHE A 100 -27.01 12.52 0.93
N TYR A 101 -26.02 13.18 1.51
CA TYR A 101 -25.26 12.68 2.65
C TYR A 101 -25.96 13.10 3.95
N GLY A 102 -26.24 12.11 4.80
CA GLY A 102 -26.81 12.32 6.14
C GLY A 102 -25.75 12.19 7.23
N LYS A 103 -26.12 11.65 8.40
CA LYS A 103 -25.16 11.30 9.46
C LYS A 103 -24.36 10.02 9.14
N THR A 104 -24.86 9.19 8.23
CA THR A 104 -24.22 7.94 7.79
C THR A 104 -23.32 8.18 6.58
N CYS A 105 -22.29 7.35 6.40
CA CYS A 105 -21.43 7.36 5.22
C CYS A 105 -22.13 6.90 3.93
N GLU A 106 -23.32 6.28 4.05
CA GLU A 106 -24.13 5.85 2.91
C GLU A 106 -25.08 6.98 2.47
N PRO A 107 -24.97 7.47 1.22
CA PRO A 107 -25.84 8.54 0.74
C PRO A 107 -27.20 7.99 0.29
N ARG A 108 -28.26 8.78 0.51
CA ARG A 108 -29.54 8.57 -0.16
C ARG A 108 -29.38 8.96 -1.64
N ILE A 109 -29.82 8.08 -2.54
CA ILE A 109 -29.65 8.22 -3.99
C ILE A 109 -30.98 8.59 -4.66
N ILE A 110 -30.95 9.59 -5.54
CA ILE A 110 -32.03 9.91 -6.48
C ILE A 110 -31.46 9.88 -7.90
N TYR A 111 -31.99 9.03 -8.76
CA TYR A 111 -31.55 8.94 -10.15
C TYR A 111 -31.95 10.18 -10.95
N THR A 112 -31.13 10.54 -11.93
CA THR A 112 -31.34 11.72 -12.78
C THR A 112 -30.95 11.41 -14.22
N ASP A 113 -31.58 12.12 -15.13
CA ASP A 113 -31.26 12.16 -16.55
C ASP A 113 -30.29 13.28 -16.93
N LYS A 114 -29.94 14.17 -15.99
CA LYS A 114 -29.09 15.34 -16.24
C LYS A 114 -27.63 15.07 -15.84
N PRO A 115 -26.67 15.09 -16.78
CA PRO A 115 -25.25 14.93 -16.45
C PRO A 115 -24.72 16.07 -15.57
N GLU A 116 -25.30 17.27 -15.67
CA GLU A 116 -25.00 18.41 -14.79
C GLU A 116 -25.31 18.12 -13.30
N VAL A 117 -26.35 17.31 -13.02
CA VAL A 117 -26.70 16.93 -11.65
C VAL A 117 -25.76 15.83 -11.14
N ASP A 118 -25.42 14.86 -12.01
CA ASP A 118 -24.48 13.78 -11.68
C ASP A 118 -23.04 14.30 -11.48
N SER A 119 -22.61 15.33 -12.22
CA SER A 119 -21.26 15.89 -12.11
C SER A 119 -21.00 16.48 -10.72
N ARG A 120 -22.01 17.11 -10.11
CA ARG A 120 -21.89 17.79 -8.81
C ARG A 120 -21.63 16.86 -7.62
N ARG A 121 -22.01 15.59 -7.69
CA ARG A 121 -21.71 14.61 -6.62
C ARG A 121 -20.29 14.06 -6.68
N ARG A 122 -19.56 14.26 -7.77
CA ARG A 122 -18.18 13.76 -7.94
C ARG A 122 -17.22 14.53 -7.05
N ASP A 123 -16.05 13.95 -6.79
CA ASP A 123 -15.08 14.50 -5.85
C ASP A 123 -14.35 15.73 -6.40
N PHE A 124 -13.66 15.59 -7.54
CA PHE A 124 -12.81 16.61 -8.12
C PHE A 124 -13.32 17.08 -9.49
N LYS A 125 -13.14 18.37 -9.80
CA LYS A 125 -13.60 18.96 -11.07
C LYS A 125 -13.01 18.24 -12.29
N ILE A 126 -11.73 17.91 -12.23
CA ILE A 126 -11.03 17.16 -13.29
C ILE A 126 -11.61 15.77 -13.55
N ASN A 127 -12.38 15.19 -12.62
CA ASN A 127 -13.04 13.89 -12.75
C ASN A 127 -14.53 14.03 -13.06
N ALA A 128 -15.02 15.25 -13.25
CA ALA A 128 -16.42 15.56 -13.54
C ALA A 128 -16.62 16.13 -14.95
N ILE A 129 -15.69 15.80 -15.84
CA ILE A 129 -15.77 16.06 -17.29
C ILE A 129 -16.43 14.84 -17.94
N TYR A 130 -17.38 15.10 -18.83
CA TYR A 130 -18.19 14.10 -19.52
C TYR A 130 -17.90 14.18 -21.02
N MET A 131 -18.00 13.06 -21.71
CA MET A 131 -17.95 12.99 -23.17
C MET A 131 -19.13 12.17 -23.67
N ASP A 132 -19.89 12.71 -24.61
CA ASP A 132 -21.03 12.02 -25.22
C ASP A 132 -20.61 11.12 -26.42
N ARG A 133 -21.59 10.44 -27.01
CA ARG A 133 -21.38 9.54 -28.16
C ARG A 133 -20.93 10.24 -29.45
N ASN A 134 -21.08 11.57 -29.52
CA ASN A 134 -20.63 12.40 -30.63
C ASN A 134 -19.28 13.08 -30.30
N GLU A 135 -18.58 12.57 -29.28
CA GLU A 135 -17.29 13.08 -28.79
C GLU A 135 -17.37 14.52 -28.24
N LYS A 136 -18.58 15.04 -27.98
CA LYS A 136 -18.76 16.36 -27.40
C LYS A 136 -18.41 16.32 -25.92
N ILE A 137 -17.48 17.19 -25.53
CA ILE A 137 -17.11 17.39 -24.13
C ILE A 137 -18.14 18.26 -23.42
N LEU A 138 -18.61 17.79 -22.27
CA LEU A 138 -19.50 18.52 -21.38
C LEU A 138 -18.77 18.74 -20.04
N ASP A 139 -18.59 20.02 -19.67
CA ASP A 139 -17.98 20.42 -18.41
C ASP A 139 -18.88 21.42 -17.68
N PHE A 140 -19.44 20.98 -16.56
CA PHE A 140 -20.36 21.76 -15.73
C PHE A 140 -19.70 22.33 -14.47
N THR A 141 -18.40 22.05 -14.28
CA THR A 141 -17.69 22.34 -13.02
C THR A 141 -16.40 23.10 -13.20
N ASN A 142 -16.05 23.47 -14.44
CA ASN A 142 -14.77 24.06 -14.84
C ASN A 142 -13.58 23.11 -14.65
N GLY A 143 -13.79 21.80 -14.83
CA GLY A 143 -12.75 20.78 -14.80
C GLY A 143 -11.71 20.92 -15.90
N ILE A 144 -12.09 21.40 -17.09
CA ILE A 144 -11.16 21.63 -18.21
C ILE A 144 -10.16 22.74 -17.86
N SER A 145 -10.63 23.79 -17.18
CA SER A 145 -9.75 24.88 -16.73
C SER A 145 -8.72 24.39 -15.72
N ASP A 146 -9.15 23.57 -14.75
CA ASP A 146 -8.25 22.93 -13.78
C ASP A 146 -7.25 21.99 -14.46
N LEU A 147 -7.70 21.22 -15.45
CA LEU A 147 -6.85 20.33 -16.24
C LEU A 147 -5.75 21.11 -16.98
N LYS A 148 -6.12 22.19 -17.69
CA LYS A 148 -5.17 23.07 -18.38
C LYS A 148 -4.14 23.70 -17.44
N ASN A 149 -4.57 24.03 -16.22
CA ASN A 149 -3.72 24.64 -15.20
C ASN A 149 -2.99 23.62 -14.30
N SER A 150 -3.05 22.32 -14.62
CA SER A 150 -2.46 21.25 -13.80
C SER A 150 -2.85 21.33 -12.32
N ARG A 151 -4.14 21.57 -12.07
CA ARG A 151 -4.70 21.86 -10.75
C ARG A 151 -5.71 20.80 -10.34
N ILE A 152 -5.68 20.41 -9.08
CA ILE A 152 -6.71 19.57 -8.46
C ILE A 152 -7.54 20.45 -7.50
N SER A 153 -8.85 20.48 -7.72
CA SER A 153 -9.78 21.09 -6.79
C SER A 153 -11.07 20.30 -6.63
N PHE A 154 -11.67 20.42 -5.45
CA PHE A 154 -12.98 19.84 -5.16
C PHE A 154 -14.10 20.52 -5.93
N ILE A 155 -15.17 19.76 -6.18
CA ILE A 155 -16.43 20.33 -6.65
C ILE A 155 -17.19 20.89 -5.44
N GLY A 156 -17.45 22.20 -5.42
CA GLY A 156 -18.02 22.90 -4.28
C GLY A 156 -16.99 23.14 -3.17
N SER A 157 -17.45 23.22 -1.91
CA SER A 157 -16.59 23.53 -0.75
C SER A 157 -15.71 22.33 -0.35
N PRO A 158 -14.36 22.44 -0.39
CA PRO A 158 -13.44 21.37 0.00
C PRO A 158 -13.74 20.78 1.39
N ARG A 159 -14.00 21.64 2.38
CA ARG A 159 -14.33 21.23 3.74
C ARG A 159 -15.56 20.32 3.79
N LYS A 160 -16.66 20.73 3.15
CA LYS A 160 -17.89 19.93 3.11
C LYS A 160 -17.63 18.57 2.46
N ARG A 161 -16.89 18.55 1.33
CA ARG A 161 -16.58 17.30 0.63
C ARG A 161 -15.71 16.35 1.47
N ILE A 162 -14.74 16.86 2.23
CA ILE A 162 -13.90 16.05 3.12
C ILE A 162 -14.72 15.46 4.28
N LEU A 163 -15.66 16.23 4.84
CA LEU A 163 -16.51 15.78 5.94
C LEU A 163 -17.57 14.76 5.50
N GLU A 164 -18.05 14.85 4.25
CA GLU A 164 -18.93 13.83 3.66
C GLU A 164 -18.24 12.47 3.49
N ASP A 165 -16.98 12.48 3.01
CA ASP A 165 -16.16 11.28 2.84
C ASP A 165 -14.68 11.62 2.98
N THR A 166 -14.10 11.23 4.11
CA THR A 166 -12.70 11.51 4.44
C THR A 166 -11.72 10.78 3.51
N LYS A 167 -12.12 9.70 2.83
CA LYS A 167 -11.27 9.02 1.83
C LYS A 167 -10.85 9.95 0.71
N ARG A 168 -11.61 11.03 0.47
CA ARG A 168 -11.28 12.07 -0.51
C ARG A 168 -9.95 12.77 -0.23
N ILE A 169 -9.47 12.83 1.02
CA ILE A 169 -8.13 13.34 1.33
C ILE A 169 -7.06 12.46 0.67
N ILE A 170 -7.13 11.14 0.89
CA ILE A 170 -6.18 10.19 0.33
C ILE A 170 -6.30 10.16 -1.20
N ARG A 171 -7.53 10.20 -1.74
CA ARG A 171 -7.75 10.30 -3.19
C ARG A 171 -7.11 11.56 -3.79
N ALA A 172 -7.22 12.72 -3.13
CA ALA A 172 -6.59 13.95 -3.59
C ALA A 172 -5.07 13.79 -3.69
N LEU A 173 -4.45 13.23 -2.64
CA LEU A 173 -3.01 12.95 -2.60
C LEU A 173 -2.58 12.01 -3.73
N LYS A 174 -3.34 10.94 -3.99
CA LYS A 174 -3.08 10.03 -5.12
C LYS A 174 -3.22 10.70 -6.47
N PHE A 175 -4.23 11.54 -6.68
CA PHE A 175 -4.38 12.26 -7.95
C PHE A 175 -3.25 13.25 -8.16
N ARG A 176 -2.80 13.93 -7.10
CA ARG A 176 -1.62 14.80 -7.17
C ARG A 176 -0.40 14.03 -7.62
N GLU A 177 -0.16 12.86 -7.02
CA GLU A 177 0.99 12.02 -7.39
C GLU A 177 0.86 11.43 -8.80
N LEU A 178 -0.32 10.90 -9.16
CA LEU A 178 -0.57 10.28 -10.47
C LEU A 178 -0.44 11.26 -11.64
N LEU A 179 -0.88 12.50 -11.45
CA LEU A 179 -0.96 13.52 -12.50
C LEU A 179 0.17 14.56 -12.41
N SER A 180 0.96 14.55 -11.33
CA SER A 180 1.93 15.59 -10.98
C SER A 180 1.32 16.99 -10.90
N PHE A 181 0.07 17.07 -10.45
CA PHE A 181 -0.70 18.33 -10.36
C PHE A 181 -0.57 18.97 -8.97
N LYS A 182 -0.86 20.28 -8.89
CA LYS A 182 -0.89 21.02 -7.62
C LYS A 182 -2.31 21.18 -7.11
N PHE A 183 -2.50 21.28 -5.79
CA PHE A 183 -3.82 21.62 -5.25
C PHE A 183 -4.16 23.09 -5.44
N GLN A 184 -5.44 23.41 -5.66
CA GLN A 184 -5.95 24.76 -5.45
C GLN A 184 -5.71 25.18 -4.00
N LYS A 185 -5.40 26.47 -3.76
CA LYS A 185 -5.10 27.02 -2.42
C LYS A 185 -6.09 26.60 -1.33
N GLU A 186 -7.39 26.70 -1.60
CA GLU A 186 -8.44 26.31 -0.64
C GLU A 186 -8.46 24.78 -0.41
N THR A 187 -8.30 24.00 -1.49
CA THR A 187 -8.21 22.52 -1.40
C THR A 187 -7.01 22.09 -0.55
N TYR A 188 -5.84 22.70 -0.77
CA TYR A 188 -4.66 22.48 0.04
C TYR A 188 -4.91 22.80 1.52
N SER A 189 -5.45 24.00 1.80
CA SER A 189 -5.69 24.45 3.17
C SER A 189 -6.65 23.54 3.92
N GLU A 190 -7.74 23.10 3.29
CA GLU A 190 -8.72 22.23 3.93
C GLU A 190 -8.22 20.78 4.06
N ILE A 191 -7.43 20.26 3.11
CA ILE A 191 -6.75 18.97 3.30
C ILE A 191 -5.81 19.04 4.50
N PHE A 192 -5.00 20.10 4.59
CA PHE A 192 -4.04 20.29 5.67
C PHE A 192 -4.72 20.31 7.05
N LYS A 193 -5.74 21.15 7.22
CA LYS A 193 -6.50 21.26 8.48
C LYS A 193 -7.21 19.97 8.89
N ASN A 194 -7.64 19.15 7.93
CA ASN A 194 -8.50 18.00 8.19
C ASN A 194 -7.79 16.65 8.02
N PHE A 195 -6.47 16.63 7.78
CA PHE A 195 -5.72 15.39 7.53
C PHE A 195 -5.83 14.39 8.67
N TYR A 196 -5.88 14.85 9.92
CA TYR A 196 -6.06 13.98 11.09
C TYR A 196 -7.33 13.11 11.04
N LEU A 197 -8.36 13.52 10.28
CA LEU A 197 -9.61 12.77 10.14
C LEU A 197 -9.41 11.42 9.45
N ILE A 198 -8.31 11.21 8.72
CA ILE A 198 -8.08 9.92 8.06
C ILE A 198 -8.03 8.77 9.06
N LYS A 199 -7.78 9.03 10.36
CA LYS A 199 -7.88 8.02 11.43
C LYS A 199 -9.23 7.30 11.47
N ASN A 200 -10.30 7.94 10.99
CA ASN A 200 -11.66 7.41 10.95
C ASN A 200 -11.92 6.47 9.75
N ILE A 201 -10.95 6.34 8.83
CA ILE A 201 -11.05 5.44 7.68
C ILE A 201 -10.60 4.03 8.11
N SER A 202 -11.17 2.99 7.50
CA SER A 202 -10.78 1.60 7.75
C SER A 202 -9.28 1.37 7.50
N ASN A 203 -8.66 0.53 8.34
CA ASN A 203 -7.23 0.26 8.29
C ASN A 203 -6.78 -0.31 6.93
N ASP A 204 -7.54 -1.25 6.35
CA ASP A 204 -7.17 -1.84 5.05
C ASP A 204 -7.12 -0.78 3.94
N TYR A 205 -8.09 0.13 3.88
CA TYR A 205 -8.08 1.21 2.89
C TYR A 205 -6.91 2.17 3.10
N LYS A 206 -6.63 2.56 4.35
CA LYS A 206 -5.47 3.42 4.67
C LYS A 206 -4.17 2.75 4.27
N TYR A 207 -4.00 1.48 4.61
CA TYR A 207 -2.79 0.71 4.31
C TYR A 207 -2.53 0.65 2.80
N ASP A 208 -3.51 0.19 2.03
CA ASP A 208 -3.35 0.00 0.58
C ASP A 208 -3.08 1.32 -0.15
N GLU A 209 -3.78 2.38 0.26
CA GLU A 209 -3.73 3.66 -0.45
C GLU A 209 -2.52 4.51 -0.02
N LEU A 210 -2.16 4.54 1.27
CA LEU A 210 -1.01 5.30 1.77
C LEU A 210 0.33 4.63 1.46
N LYS A 211 0.38 3.28 1.43
CA LYS A 211 1.59 2.53 1.07
C LYS A 211 2.22 3.04 -0.21
N THR A 212 1.40 3.22 -1.25
CA THR A 212 1.89 3.67 -2.56
C THR A 212 2.46 5.10 -2.49
N ILE A 213 1.81 5.98 -1.73
CA ILE A 213 2.20 7.39 -1.66
C ILE A 213 3.48 7.56 -0.83
N ILE A 214 3.59 6.83 0.28
CA ILE A 214 4.75 6.88 1.18
C ILE A 214 5.99 6.26 0.51
N LEU A 215 5.85 5.11 -0.17
CA LEU A 215 6.97 4.50 -0.89
C LEU A 215 7.46 5.36 -2.07
N LYS A 216 6.59 6.17 -2.67
CA LYS A 216 6.96 7.17 -3.68
C LYS A 216 7.54 8.47 -3.09
N GLN A 217 7.57 8.57 -1.77
CA GLN A 217 8.14 9.70 -1.04
C GLN A 217 7.46 11.03 -1.35
N ASP A 218 6.13 11.05 -1.40
CA ASP A 218 5.39 12.31 -1.60
C ASP A 218 5.60 13.26 -0.40
N ASP A 219 6.33 14.33 -0.66
CA ASP A 219 6.67 15.38 0.32
C ASP A 219 5.50 15.94 1.12
N LEU A 220 4.33 16.06 0.49
CA LEU A 220 3.16 16.61 1.17
C LEU A 220 2.65 15.65 2.23
N VAL A 221 2.67 14.34 1.98
CA VAL A 221 2.25 13.37 3.00
C VAL A 221 3.14 13.45 4.23
N PHE A 222 4.45 13.56 4.05
CA PHE A 222 5.37 13.75 5.18
C PHE A 222 5.12 15.09 5.89
N ASN A 223 4.93 16.18 5.16
CA ASN A 223 4.58 17.47 5.77
C ASN A 223 3.27 17.41 6.56
N LEU A 224 2.27 16.66 6.07
CA LEU A 224 0.99 16.45 6.76
C LEU A 224 1.17 15.56 8.01
N LEU A 225 2.03 14.54 7.96
CA LEU A 225 2.40 13.73 9.12
C LEU A 225 3.16 14.55 10.17
N CYS A 226 3.99 15.51 9.74
CA CYS A 226 4.60 16.48 10.65
C CYS A 226 3.57 17.39 11.30
N GLU A 227 2.61 17.92 10.53
CA GLU A 227 1.59 18.83 11.04
C GLU A 227 0.73 18.19 12.14
N ILE A 228 0.35 16.92 11.96
CA ILE A 228 -0.43 16.20 12.98
C ILE A 228 0.41 15.64 14.13
N GLY A 229 1.73 15.87 14.11
CA GLY A 229 2.63 15.58 15.22
C GLY A 229 3.22 14.17 15.27
N PHE A 230 3.02 13.31 14.25
CA PHE A 230 3.65 11.99 14.23
C PHE A 230 5.14 12.04 13.90
N ILE A 231 5.57 13.04 13.13
CA ILE A 231 6.95 13.19 12.70
C ILE A 231 7.45 14.57 13.14
N ASN A 232 8.56 14.62 13.87
CA ASN A 232 9.16 15.91 14.20
C ASN A 232 9.70 16.59 12.91
N LYS A 233 9.24 17.81 12.63
CA LYS A 233 9.64 18.53 11.41
C LYS A 233 11.15 18.75 11.30
N ARG A 234 11.84 19.04 12.40
CA ARG A 234 13.29 19.26 12.40
C ARG A 234 14.03 17.96 12.10
N THR A 235 13.61 16.85 12.71
CA THR A 235 14.18 15.52 12.45
C THR A 235 13.92 15.10 11.00
N TYR A 236 12.72 15.34 10.46
CA TYR A 236 12.41 15.10 9.04
C TYR A 236 13.34 15.87 8.09
N GLU A 237 13.54 17.17 8.34
CA GLU A 237 14.44 17.99 7.53
C GLU A 237 15.90 17.52 7.63
N ARG A 238 16.36 17.12 8.82
CA ARG A 238 17.74 16.70 9.06
C ARG A 238 18.05 15.30 8.52
N GLU A 239 17.20 14.32 8.83
CA GLU A 239 17.47 12.90 8.62
C GLU A 239 16.95 12.38 7.29
N TYR A 240 15.80 12.87 6.83
CA TYR A 240 15.13 12.34 5.63
C TYR A 240 15.35 13.22 4.41
N LYS A 241 15.13 14.54 4.54
CA LYS A 241 15.28 15.45 3.39
C LYS A 241 16.71 15.53 2.88
N ARG A 242 17.70 15.48 3.78
CA ARG A 242 19.12 15.45 3.44
C ARG A 242 19.46 14.23 2.56
N GLU A 243 18.91 13.07 2.89
CA GLU A 243 19.20 11.80 2.23
C GLU A 243 18.16 11.41 1.15
N TYR A 244 17.26 12.32 0.79
CA TYR A 244 16.12 12.05 -0.10
C TYR A 244 16.51 11.33 -1.40
N ASN A 245 17.59 11.77 -2.06
CA ASN A 245 18.03 11.17 -3.31
C ASN A 245 18.55 9.74 -3.12
N PHE A 246 19.26 9.45 -2.02
CA PHE A 246 19.73 8.10 -1.71
C PHE A 246 18.56 7.17 -1.40
N ILE A 247 17.61 7.61 -0.57
CA ILE A 247 16.38 6.88 -0.27
C ILE A 247 15.62 6.58 -1.57
N LYS A 248 15.46 7.56 -2.45
CA LYS A 248 14.78 7.42 -3.74
C LYS A 248 15.45 6.42 -4.66
N ASN A 249 16.75 6.57 -4.88
CA ASN A 249 17.50 5.63 -5.72
C ASN A 249 17.43 4.20 -5.17
N TYR A 250 17.44 4.05 -3.84
CA TYR A 250 17.32 2.74 -3.22
C TYR A 250 15.93 2.12 -3.44
N LEU A 251 14.85 2.86 -3.19
CA LEU A 251 13.48 2.36 -3.37
C LEU A 251 13.13 2.09 -4.85
N GLU A 252 13.72 2.81 -5.79
CA GLU A 252 13.55 2.55 -7.23
C GLU A 252 14.32 1.30 -7.69
N LYS A 253 15.49 1.04 -7.09
CA LYS A 253 16.34 -0.11 -7.43
C LYS A 253 15.90 -1.41 -6.75
N TYR A 254 15.43 -1.32 -5.51
CA TYR A 254 15.08 -2.47 -4.67
C TYR A 254 13.61 -2.45 -4.29
N ASN A 255 12.93 -3.59 -4.45
CA ASN A 255 11.51 -3.73 -4.09
C ASN A 255 11.35 -3.94 -2.58
N ILE A 256 11.51 -2.87 -1.82
CA ILE A 256 11.46 -2.93 -0.35
C ILE A 256 10.02 -3.09 0.15
N LYS A 257 9.84 -4.01 1.10
CA LYS A 257 8.55 -4.23 1.76
C LYS A 257 8.16 -2.97 2.54
N TYR A 258 6.86 -2.64 2.50
CA TYR A 258 6.36 -1.45 3.18
C TYR A 258 6.61 -1.48 4.71
N ASN A 259 6.51 -2.65 5.35
CA ASN A 259 6.81 -2.80 6.78
C ASN A 259 8.26 -2.42 7.09
N VAL A 260 9.21 -2.87 6.26
CA VAL A 260 10.64 -2.56 6.38
C VAL A 260 10.87 -1.06 6.26
N PHE A 261 10.32 -0.43 5.21
CA PHE A 261 10.48 1.02 5.03
C PHE A 261 9.91 1.83 6.20
N ILE A 262 8.73 1.45 6.70
CA ILE A 262 8.14 2.11 7.87
C ILE A 262 8.99 1.90 9.14
N SER A 263 9.55 0.71 9.38
CA SER A 263 10.48 0.50 10.49
C SER A 263 11.69 1.43 10.41
N ILE A 264 12.26 1.62 9.20
CA ILE A 264 13.38 2.56 8.98
C ILE A 264 12.95 4.00 9.28
N LEU A 265 11.77 4.41 8.80
CA LEU A 265 11.25 5.75 9.10
C LEU A 265 11.06 5.96 10.60
N ILE A 266 10.53 4.98 11.32
CA ILE A 266 10.34 5.09 12.77
C ILE A 266 11.68 5.27 13.49
N ILE A 267 12.70 4.50 13.12
CA ILE A 267 14.04 4.59 13.69
C ILE A 267 14.68 5.94 13.37
N LYS A 268 14.71 6.34 12.09
CA LYS A 268 15.46 7.52 11.63
C LYS A 268 14.74 8.84 11.87
N LEU A 269 13.41 8.83 11.92
CA LEU A 269 12.63 10.02 12.25
C LEU A 269 12.30 10.11 13.75
N GLU A 270 12.82 9.18 14.56
CA GLU A 270 12.65 9.15 16.01
C GLU A 270 11.17 9.23 16.41
N ILE A 271 10.32 8.42 15.75
CA ILE A 271 8.87 8.44 16.01
C ILE A 271 8.59 7.77 17.36
N GLU A 272 8.15 8.57 18.34
CA GLU A 272 7.90 8.11 19.71
C GLU A 272 6.61 7.29 19.85
N ASP A 273 5.46 7.80 19.38
CA ASP A 273 4.17 7.09 19.44
C ASP A 273 4.00 6.11 18.26
N ILE A 274 4.83 5.07 18.28
CA ILE A 274 4.92 4.04 17.23
C ILE A 274 3.56 3.39 16.96
N GLU A 275 2.83 3.05 18.02
CA GLU A 275 1.59 2.28 17.87
C GLU A 275 0.46 3.12 17.26
N SER A 276 0.28 4.35 17.72
CA SER A 276 -0.72 5.25 17.12
C SER A 276 -0.35 5.61 15.69
N PHE A 277 0.95 5.84 15.40
CA PHE A 277 1.43 6.10 14.04
C PHE A 277 1.11 4.95 13.08
N LEU A 278 1.46 3.72 13.47
CA LEU A 278 1.22 2.53 12.65
C LEU A 278 -0.28 2.28 12.43
N LYS A 279 -1.11 2.43 13.47
CA LYS A 279 -2.57 2.37 13.35
C LYS A 279 -3.12 3.47 12.45
N PHE A 280 -2.56 4.67 12.54
CA PHE A 280 -2.98 5.81 11.72
C PHE A 280 -2.76 5.54 10.23
N ILE A 281 -1.60 5.02 9.84
CA ILE A 281 -1.29 4.68 8.44
C ILE A 281 -1.82 3.29 8.00
N GLY A 282 -2.58 2.61 8.86
CA GLY A 282 -3.42 1.45 8.50
C GLY A 282 -2.85 0.06 8.79
N PHE A 283 -1.72 -0.06 9.52
CA PHE A 283 -1.17 -1.38 9.87
C PHE A 283 -2.11 -2.17 10.79
N ARG A 284 -2.12 -3.49 10.62
CA ARG A 284 -2.85 -4.42 11.48
C ARG A 284 -2.00 -4.85 12.67
N ASN A 285 -2.64 -5.33 13.74
CA ASN A 285 -1.98 -5.70 15.01
C ASN A 285 -0.78 -6.64 14.85
N LYS A 286 -0.87 -7.69 14.01
CA LYS A 286 0.26 -8.61 13.77
C LYS A 286 1.46 -7.87 13.14
N GLN A 287 1.21 -7.00 12.17
CA GLN A 287 2.28 -6.21 11.53
C GLN A 287 2.87 -5.19 12.50
N ILE A 288 2.03 -4.55 13.33
CA ILE A 288 2.46 -3.63 14.38
C ILE A 288 3.40 -4.33 15.35
N LEU A 289 3.04 -5.54 15.81
CA LEU A 289 3.87 -6.34 16.71
C LEU A 289 5.24 -6.62 16.08
N ASN A 290 5.27 -7.10 14.84
CA ASN A 290 6.51 -7.38 14.11
C ASN A 290 7.40 -6.13 13.97
N ILE A 291 6.83 -4.98 13.62
CA ILE A 291 7.58 -3.71 13.50
C ILE A 291 8.14 -3.28 14.85
N LYS A 292 7.34 -3.34 15.92
CA LYS A 292 7.80 -3.00 17.29
C LYS A 292 8.95 -3.89 17.73
N GLU A 293 8.92 -5.17 17.39
CA GLU A 293 10.01 -6.11 17.70
C GLU A 293 11.28 -5.80 16.91
N ILE A 294 11.16 -5.52 15.61
CA ILE A 294 12.31 -5.04 14.80
C ILE A 294 12.97 -3.81 15.44
N ILE A 295 12.17 -2.82 15.83
CA ILE A 295 12.68 -1.58 16.45
C ILE A 295 13.32 -1.86 17.81
N LYS A 296 12.70 -2.75 18.60
CA LYS A 296 13.24 -3.19 19.89
C LYS A 296 14.62 -3.83 19.71
N PHE A 297 14.77 -4.75 18.75
CA PHE A 297 16.05 -5.41 18.48
C PHE A 297 17.08 -4.43 17.92
N TYR A 298 16.65 -3.52 17.04
CA TYR A 298 17.53 -2.50 16.49
C TYR A 298 18.16 -1.63 17.59
N ASN A 299 17.35 -1.25 18.59
CA ASN A 299 17.80 -0.44 19.71
C ASN A 299 18.48 -1.24 20.84
N SER A 300 18.53 -2.57 20.74
CA SER A 300 19.11 -3.42 21.78
C SER A 300 20.63 -3.46 21.67
N SER A 301 21.30 -3.59 22.81
CA SER A 301 22.74 -3.91 22.89
C SER A 301 22.98 -5.43 22.98
N GLU A 302 21.96 -6.24 22.70
CA GLU A 302 22.05 -7.71 22.74
C GLU A 302 22.99 -8.21 21.64
N ASP A 303 23.60 -9.38 21.87
CA ASP A 303 24.41 -10.02 20.85
C ASP A 303 23.56 -10.41 19.64
N TYR A 304 24.11 -10.22 18.44
CA TYR A 304 23.36 -10.43 17.21
C TYR A 304 22.89 -11.89 17.04
N LEU A 305 23.62 -12.88 17.58
CA LEU A 305 23.21 -14.29 17.53
C LEU A 305 22.01 -14.55 18.43
N GLU A 306 21.96 -13.94 19.61
CA GLU A 306 20.79 -14.04 20.51
C GLU A 306 19.55 -13.45 19.84
N VAL A 307 19.71 -12.29 19.21
CA VAL A 307 18.63 -11.63 18.45
C VAL A 307 18.18 -12.52 17.28
N CYS A 308 19.10 -13.03 16.47
CA CYS A 308 18.77 -13.90 15.34
C CYS A 308 18.04 -15.16 15.80
N ALA A 309 18.57 -15.85 16.81
CA ALA A 309 17.98 -17.08 17.33
C ALA A 309 16.59 -16.84 17.93
N TYR A 310 16.40 -15.72 18.64
CA TYR A 310 15.10 -15.35 19.18
C TYR A 310 14.09 -15.05 18.06
N ILE A 311 14.47 -14.24 17.07
CA ILE A 311 13.59 -13.90 15.94
C ILE A 311 13.18 -15.17 15.19
N LEU A 312 14.14 -16.04 14.86
CA LEU A 312 13.89 -17.29 14.14
C LEU A 312 12.91 -18.20 14.89
N ASN A 313 13.13 -18.43 16.18
CA ASN A 313 12.27 -19.31 16.97
C ASN A 313 10.86 -18.75 17.20
N LYS A 314 10.73 -17.44 17.38
CA LYS A 314 9.46 -16.82 17.78
C LYS A 314 8.63 -16.31 16.60
N TYR A 315 9.28 -15.78 15.58
CA TYR A 315 8.63 -15.08 14.46
C TYR A 315 8.97 -15.68 13.09
N GLY A 316 10.05 -16.44 12.97
CA GLY A 316 10.48 -17.12 11.74
C GLY A 316 11.41 -16.30 10.86
N ALA A 317 11.92 -16.94 9.81
CA ALA A 317 12.91 -16.40 8.88
C ALA A 317 12.44 -15.13 8.14
N ASP A 318 11.14 -15.01 7.86
CA ASP A 318 10.57 -13.81 7.23
C ASP A 318 10.83 -12.53 8.03
N LEU A 319 10.71 -12.59 9.37
CA LEU A 319 10.99 -11.43 10.22
C LEU A 319 12.49 -11.16 10.32
N LEU A 320 13.33 -12.19 10.29
CA LEU A 320 14.78 -12.03 10.26
C LEU A 320 15.22 -11.34 8.97
N SER A 321 14.62 -11.70 7.83
CA SER A 321 14.84 -11.02 6.54
C SER A 321 14.39 -9.56 6.59
N ASP A 322 13.20 -9.26 7.14
CA ASP A 322 12.75 -7.88 7.33
C ASP A 322 13.70 -7.08 8.25
N PHE A 323 14.19 -7.69 9.32
CA PHE A 323 15.16 -7.09 10.24
C PHE A 323 16.50 -6.77 9.55
N TYR A 324 17.02 -7.72 8.77
CA TYR A 324 18.20 -7.52 7.95
C TYR A 324 18.03 -6.38 6.94
N ASP A 325 16.90 -6.34 6.23
CA ASP A 325 16.64 -5.31 5.23
C ASP A 325 16.61 -3.90 5.85
N VAL A 326 16.06 -3.76 7.07
CA VAL A 326 16.10 -2.49 7.83
C VAL A 326 17.54 -2.05 8.08
N TYR A 327 18.37 -2.94 8.63
CA TYR A 327 19.76 -2.65 8.93
C TYR A 327 20.57 -2.34 7.67
N ASN A 328 20.41 -3.15 6.63
CA ASN A 328 21.14 -2.98 5.38
C ASN A 328 20.76 -1.68 4.67
N PHE A 329 19.48 -1.31 4.69
CA PHE A 329 19.04 -0.01 4.18
C PHE A 329 19.69 1.13 4.97
N ILE A 330 19.68 1.04 6.31
CA ILE A 330 20.28 2.07 7.16
C ILE A 330 21.78 2.21 6.89
N ARG A 331 22.50 1.09 6.76
CA ARG A 331 23.91 1.05 6.35
C ARG A 331 24.15 1.76 5.03
N ILE A 332 23.31 1.54 4.03
CA ILE A 332 23.53 2.06 2.67
C ILE A 332 23.20 3.55 2.58
N VAL A 333 22.17 4.02 3.28
CA VAL A 333 21.70 5.41 3.18
C VAL A 333 22.39 6.32 4.19
N TRP A 334 22.53 5.90 5.46
CA TRP A 334 23.07 6.76 6.53
C TRP A 334 24.49 6.36 6.97
N GLY A 335 24.99 5.21 6.52
CA GLY A 335 26.24 4.64 7.03
C GLY A 335 26.06 4.04 8.44
N VAL A 336 27.00 3.14 8.78
CA VAL A 336 27.12 2.51 10.11
C VAL A 336 28.60 2.31 10.43
N SER A 337 28.92 1.98 11.68
CA SER A 337 30.28 1.62 12.07
C SER A 337 30.76 0.33 11.38
N SER A 338 32.08 0.11 11.32
CA SER A 338 32.66 -1.12 10.77
C SER A 338 32.15 -2.37 11.50
N ALA A 339 32.08 -2.31 12.83
CA ALA A 339 31.57 -3.40 13.66
C ALA A 339 30.09 -3.71 13.37
N GLU A 340 29.25 -2.69 13.15
CA GLU A 340 27.86 -2.90 12.74
C GLU A 340 27.77 -3.45 11.32
N SER A 341 28.60 -2.99 10.39
CA SER A 341 28.61 -3.57 9.04
C SER A 341 28.96 -5.05 9.04
N GLU A 342 29.96 -5.46 9.84
CA GLU A 342 30.33 -6.87 9.98
C GLU A 342 29.17 -7.71 10.55
N LYS A 343 28.43 -7.17 11.53
CA LYS A 343 27.21 -7.83 12.04
C LYS A 343 26.17 -8.01 10.95
N ILE A 344 25.93 -7.00 10.12
CA ILE A 344 24.97 -7.08 9.01
C ILE A 344 25.37 -8.16 8.01
N ASP A 345 26.67 -8.28 7.70
CA ASP A 345 27.17 -9.31 6.79
C ASP A 345 27.02 -10.73 7.37
N LYS A 346 27.23 -10.89 8.69
CA LYS A 346 26.97 -12.16 9.39
C LYS A 346 25.49 -12.54 9.36
N ILE A 347 24.58 -11.59 9.59
CA ILE A 347 23.13 -11.82 9.49
C ILE A 347 22.75 -12.23 8.06
N ALA A 348 23.31 -11.57 7.04
CA ALA A 348 23.08 -11.92 5.64
C ALA A 348 23.48 -13.38 5.35
N LYS A 349 24.62 -13.81 5.88
CA LYS A 349 25.12 -15.18 5.74
C LYS A 349 24.19 -16.20 6.38
N ILE A 350 23.67 -15.91 7.58
CA ILE A 350 22.69 -16.75 8.27
C ILE A 350 21.44 -16.92 7.40
N ILE A 351 20.87 -15.82 6.89
CA ILE A 351 19.68 -15.85 6.03
C ILE A 351 19.95 -16.70 4.78
N HIS A 352 21.07 -16.46 4.09
CA HIS A 352 21.44 -17.22 2.89
C HIS A 352 21.56 -18.73 3.15
N ASN A 353 22.15 -19.12 4.28
CA ASN A 353 22.31 -20.52 4.64
C ASN A 353 20.97 -21.19 5.01
N ILE A 354 20.04 -20.45 5.64
CA ILE A 354 18.67 -20.92 5.90
C ILE A 354 17.92 -21.16 4.58
N GLU A 355 17.97 -20.20 3.64
CA GLU A 355 17.30 -20.31 2.34
C GLU A 355 17.80 -21.51 1.51
N ARG A 356 19.07 -21.89 1.70
CA ARG A 356 19.68 -23.07 1.07
C ARG A 356 19.45 -24.37 1.83
N GLY A 357 18.81 -24.34 2.98
CA GLY A 357 18.58 -25.51 3.84
C GLY A 357 19.86 -26.07 4.47
N LEU A 358 20.92 -25.26 4.60
CA LEU A 358 22.20 -25.66 5.18
C LEU A 358 22.17 -25.62 6.72
N ILE A 359 21.39 -24.71 7.29
CA ILE A 359 21.21 -24.53 8.72
C ILE A 359 19.71 -24.44 9.07
N PRO A 360 19.30 -24.80 10.30
CA PRO A 360 17.90 -24.80 10.69
C PRO A 360 17.34 -23.38 10.83
N SER A 361 16.05 -23.22 10.56
CA SER A 361 15.33 -21.95 10.74
C SER A 361 14.64 -21.85 12.11
N SER A 362 14.67 -22.92 12.92
CA SER A 362 14.20 -22.95 14.30
C SER A 362 14.82 -24.10 15.09
N ILE A 363 14.71 -24.07 16.42
CA ILE A 363 15.14 -25.17 17.30
C ILE A 363 14.51 -26.51 16.91
N ARG A 364 13.30 -26.50 16.33
CA ARG A 364 12.59 -27.72 15.93
C ARG A 364 13.22 -28.43 14.72
N GLU A 365 14.02 -27.71 13.95
CA GLU A 365 14.72 -28.21 12.76
C GLU A 365 16.16 -28.61 13.04
N VAL A 366 16.62 -28.43 14.29
CA VAL A 366 17.93 -28.91 14.72
C VAL A 366 17.92 -30.44 14.67
N ASP A 367 18.95 -31.05 14.07
CA ASP A 367 19.06 -32.50 13.84
C ASP A 367 19.39 -33.32 15.11
N ILE A 368 19.07 -32.77 16.29
CA ILE A 368 19.12 -33.45 17.58
C ILE A 368 17.88 -33.07 18.39
N ASN A 369 17.40 -34.00 19.21
CA ASN A 369 16.23 -33.77 20.06
C ASN A 369 16.52 -34.06 21.54
N GLY A 370 15.51 -33.90 22.39
CA GLY A 370 15.65 -34.13 23.83
C GLY A 370 16.05 -35.56 24.20
N ASP A 371 15.60 -36.56 23.44
CA ASP A 371 15.94 -37.96 23.69
C ASP A 371 17.41 -38.25 23.42
N ASP A 372 17.96 -37.64 22.37
CA ASP A 372 19.39 -37.70 22.06
C ASP A 372 20.23 -37.08 23.18
N LEU A 373 19.80 -35.92 23.71
CA LEU A 373 20.48 -35.26 24.82
C LEU A 373 20.36 -36.04 26.14
N MET A 374 19.26 -36.77 26.36
CA MET A 374 19.09 -37.63 27.53
C MET A 374 20.05 -38.83 27.52
N LYS A 375 20.35 -39.38 26.34
CA LYS A 375 21.31 -40.49 26.20
C LYS A 375 22.74 -40.11 26.63
N ILE A 376 23.12 -38.85 26.44
CA ILE A 376 24.42 -38.31 26.88
C ILE A 376 24.38 -37.72 28.31
N GLY A 377 23.26 -37.91 29.02
CA GLY A 377 23.15 -37.59 30.46
C GLY A 377 22.62 -36.19 30.79
N ILE A 378 22.17 -35.41 29.82
CA ILE A 378 21.52 -34.11 30.03
C ILE A 378 20.05 -34.33 30.39
N LYS A 379 19.57 -33.75 31.49
CA LYS A 379 18.20 -33.99 32.01
C LYS A 379 17.49 -32.71 32.44
N GLY A 380 16.16 -32.75 32.41
CA GLY A 380 15.30 -31.69 32.93
C GLY A 380 15.44 -30.36 32.17
N ALA A 381 15.40 -29.24 32.90
CA ALA A 381 15.44 -27.89 32.32
C ALA A 381 16.73 -27.58 31.53
N LEU A 382 17.80 -28.37 31.71
CA LEU A 382 19.04 -28.23 30.95
C LEU A 382 18.86 -28.60 29.47
N ILE A 383 17.94 -29.51 29.13
CA ILE A 383 17.70 -29.94 27.74
C ILE A 383 17.34 -28.74 26.86
N GLY A 384 16.38 -27.92 27.30
CA GLY A 384 15.95 -26.74 26.55
C GLY A 384 17.07 -25.69 26.42
N LYS A 385 17.86 -25.48 27.48
CA LYS A 385 19.02 -24.57 27.43
C LYS A 385 20.06 -25.07 26.44
N THR A 386 20.41 -26.35 26.50
CA THR A 386 21.38 -26.96 25.58
C THR A 386 20.91 -26.94 24.13
N LEU A 387 19.65 -27.23 23.84
CA LEU A 387 19.10 -27.11 22.49
C LEU A 387 19.19 -25.68 21.96
N ASN A 388 18.94 -24.67 22.80
CA ASN A 388 19.05 -23.28 22.39
C ASN A 388 20.51 -22.87 22.10
N GLU A 389 21.46 -23.31 22.93
CA GLU A 389 22.90 -23.09 22.67
C GLU A 389 23.36 -23.79 21.39
N ILE A 390 22.92 -25.03 21.17
CA ILE A 390 23.26 -25.78 19.95
C ILE A 390 22.65 -25.12 18.72
N PHE A 391 21.39 -24.66 18.80
CA PHE A 391 20.77 -23.91 17.72
C PHE A 391 21.61 -22.67 17.35
N LYS A 392 22.05 -21.87 18.33
CA LYS A 392 22.94 -20.73 18.08
C LYS A 392 24.27 -21.15 17.43
N LEU A 393 24.86 -22.26 17.90
CA LEU A 393 26.07 -22.81 17.27
C LEU A 393 25.85 -23.19 15.81
N THR A 394 24.68 -23.73 15.44
CA THR A 394 24.39 -24.05 14.03
C THR A 394 24.40 -22.81 13.14
N LEU A 395 24.03 -21.63 13.67
CA LEU A 395 24.06 -20.37 12.94
C LEU A 395 25.49 -19.86 12.67
N VAL A 396 26.45 -20.28 13.49
CA VAL A 396 27.87 -19.84 13.40
C VAL A 396 28.73 -20.87 12.66
N GLU A 397 28.62 -22.14 13.04
CA GLU A 397 29.42 -23.25 12.49
C GLU A 397 28.87 -23.78 11.17
N GLU A 398 27.69 -23.32 10.76
CA GLU A 398 27.06 -23.67 9.47
C GLU A 398 26.84 -25.18 9.29
N ASN A 399 26.49 -25.84 10.39
CA ASN A 399 26.42 -27.29 10.46
C ASN A 399 25.20 -27.73 11.28
N ASN A 400 24.34 -28.56 10.68
CA ASN A 400 23.17 -29.16 11.32
C ASN A 400 23.23 -30.69 11.28
N GLN A 401 24.41 -31.30 11.31
CA GLN A 401 24.54 -32.76 11.31
C GLN A 401 24.58 -33.31 12.74
N LYS A 402 23.66 -34.22 13.05
CA LYS A 402 23.52 -34.87 14.36
C LYS A 402 24.84 -35.26 15.05
N GLU A 403 25.75 -35.92 14.33
CA GLU A 403 27.03 -36.37 14.89
C GLU A 403 27.90 -35.23 15.42
N ASN A 404 27.91 -34.09 14.73
CA ASN A 404 28.67 -32.91 15.16
C ASN A 404 27.97 -32.21 16.32
N LEU A 405 26.63 -32.12 16.27
CA LEU A 405 25.82 -31.49 17.31
C LEU A 405 25.91 -32.22 18.65
N LEU A 406 25.99 -33.56 18.65
CA LEU A 406 26.20 -34.35 19.87
C LEU A 406 27.57 -34.09 20.51
N LYS A 407 28.64 -33.94 19.71
CA LYS A 407 29.96 -33.56 20.23
C LYS A 407 29.93 -32.19 20.90
N PHE A 408 29.24 -31.23 20.30
CA PHE A 408 29.05 -29.91 20.91
C PHE A 408 28.23 -29.98 22.20
N ALA A 409 27.16 -30.78 22.22
CA ALA A 409 26.33 -30.99 23.40
C ALA A 409 27.14 -31.53 24.59
N ASP A 410 28.03 -32.50 24.36
CA ASP A 410 28.92 -33.04 25.38
C ASP A 410 29.89 -31.99 25.93
N ILE A 411 30.47 -31.15 25.07
CA ILE A 411 31.36 -30.06 25.48
C ILE A 411 30.61 -29.05 26.36
N ILE A 412 29.40 -28.66 25.96
CA ILE A 412 28.54 -27.73 26.72
C ILE A 412 28.19 -28.35 28.08
N HIS A 413 27.80 -29.62 28.11
CA HIS A 413 27.42 -30.30 29.35
C HIS A 413 28.58 -30.40 30.34
N ASN A 414 29.78 -30.71 29.85
CA ASN A 414 30.99 -30.78 30.67
C ASN A 414 31.44 -29.42 31.21
N ARG A 415 31.18 -28.33 30.49
CA ARG A 415 31.40 -26.95 30.97
C ARG A 415 30.44 -26.55 32.08
N ILE A 416 29.20 -27.02 32.07
CA ILE A 416 28.18 -26.68 33.08
C ILE A 416 28.36 -27.51 34.37
N ARG A 417 29.00 -28.68 34.30
CA ARG A 417 29.31 -29.53 35.45
C ARG A 417 30.56 -29.13 36.24
N ARG A 418 31.45 -28.33 35.65
CA ARG A 418 32.60 -27.70 36.32
C ARG A 418 32.17 -26.36 36.88
#